data_AF-A0A6A5PCH0-F1
#
_entry.id   AF-A0A6A5PCH0-F1
#
_cell.length_a   1.000
_cell.length_b   1.000
_cell.length_c   1.000
_cell.angle_alpha   90.00
_cell.angle_beta   90.00
_cell.angle_gamma   90.00
#
_symmetry.space_group_name_H-M   'P 1'
#
loop_
_entity.id
_entity.type
_entity.pdbx_description
1 polymer ?
#
loop_
_entity_poly.entity_id
_entity_poly.type
_entity_poly.pdbx_seq_one_letter_code
_entity_poly.pdbx_strand_id
1 'polypeptide(L)'
;MDLHLKSLFGRFEEQFGSGPGLGPGSGTCLMKVDGIEPNFIKSLYKASAALYGTEPWKRLCPGHYFGVRVGKDSDWPEKKQPFPCVQFIGGDGGDVGFYMFRSENDAKKMTGPRETILVPNVELLRVTYEVESLMFPSNRKMIKTLSLEASGTDRFPVIDVTRCMPGGYLRFRNPTFEELRFVYAFMKAISMVHPLLQQVDKEGGPKFSAMTYFEPFIETVDVQ
;
A
#
# COMPACT_ATOMS: atom_id res chain seq x y z
N MET A 1 14.41 35.81 -1.36
CA MET A 1 14.50 34.62 -2.24
C MET A 1 14.82 35.12 -3.64
N ASP A 2 15.91 34.65 -4.22
CA ASP A 2 16.38 35.04 -5.56
C ASP A 2 15.29 34.81 -6.62
N LEU A 3 15.18 35.72 -7.61
CA LEU A 3 14.23 35.62 -8.72
C LEU A 3 14.44 34.35 -9.54
N HIS A 4 15.69 33.90 -9.68
CA HIS A 4 16.00 32.63 -10.35
C HIS A 4 15.49 31.42 -9.57
N LEU A 5 15.64 31.43 -8.25
CA LEU A 5 15.09 30.37 -7.39
C LEU A 5 13.57 30.35 -7.44
N LYS A 6 12.91 31.52 -7.38
CA LYS A 6 11.44 31.60 -7.53
C LYS A 6 10.94 31.05 -8.87
N SER A 7 11.63 31.32 -9.97
CA SER A 7 11.27 30.78 -11.29
C SER A 7 11.45 29.26 -11.36
N LEU A 8 12.52 28.75 -10.75
CA LEU A 8 12.83 27.32 -10.72
C LEU A 8 11.86 26.55 -9.80
N PHE A 9 11.54 27.09 -8.63
CA PHE A 9 10.50 26.58 -7.75
C PHE A 9 9.12 26.70 -8.39
N GLY A 10 8.81 27.79 -9.09
CA GLY A 10 7.56 27.96 -9.83
C GLY A 10 7.39 26.90 -10.92
N ARG A 11 8.44 26.63 -11.71
CA ARG A 11 8.42 25.55 -12.71
C ARG A 11 8.31 24.17 -12.08
N PHE A 12 8.90 23.94 -10.91
CA PHE A 12 8.79 22.69 -10.17
C PHE A 12 7.38 22.50 -9.58
N GLU A 13 6.78 23.55 -9.04
CA GLU A 13 5.39 23.56 -8.56
C GLU A 13 4.37 23.42 -9.71
N GLU A 14 4.62 24.03 -10.87
CA GLU A 14 3.83 23.80 -12.10
C GLU A 14 4.03 22.38 -12.67
N GLN A 15 5.17 21.76 -12.39
CA GLN A 15 5.47 20.40 -12.83
C GLN A 15 4.85 19.33 -11.94
N PHE A 16 4.82 19.55 -10.62
CA PHE A 16 4.47 18.51 -9.64
C PHE A 16 3.42 18.93 -8.60
N GLY A 17 2.90 20.16 -8.69
CA GLY A 17 1.92 20.77 -7.79
C GLY A 17 2.54 21.28 -6.48
N SER A 18 2.03 22.37 -5.93
CA SER A 18 2.40 22.90 -4.60
C SER A 18 1.58 22.24 -3.48
N GLY A 19 2.27 21.62 -2.52
CA GLY A 19 1.72 21.24 -1.20
C GLY A 19 0.79 20.01 -1.11
N PRO A 20 0.49 19.54 0.11
CA PRO A 20 -0.42 18.45 0.40
C PRO A 20 -1.88 18.94 0.50
N GLY A 21 -2.81 18.27 -0.19
CA GLY A 21 -4.24 18.32 0.16
C GLY A 21 -5.09 19.47 -0.38
N LEU A 22 -5.20 19.65 -1.71
CA LEU A 22 -6.27 20.46 -2.29
C LEU A 22 -7.53 19.63 -2.63
N GLY A 23 -8.15 18.99 -1.63
CA GLY A 23 -9.49 18.39 -1.73
C GLY A 23 -9.54 16.85 -1.87
N PRO A 24 -10.68 16.21 -1.58
CA PRO A 24 -10.73 15.00 -0.77
C PRO A 24 -10.32 13.72 -1.52
N GLY A 25 -9.38 12.98 -0.90
CA GLY A 25 -9.19 11.55 -1.11
C GLY A 25 -8.11 11.17 -2.12
N SER A 26 -6.85 11.30 -1.71
CA SER A 26 -5.64 10.63 -2.25
C SER A 26 -5.18 10.90 -3.70
N GLY A 27 -4.03 11.56 -3.79
CA GLY A 27 -3.22 11.66 -4.99
C GLY A 27 -1.81 12.10 -4.62
N THR A 28 -1.08 11.23 -3.93
CA THR A 28 0.30 11.46 -3.48
C THR A 28 1.25 11.36 -4.67
N CYS A 29 1.87 12.48 -5.06
CA CYS A 29 2.89 12.49 -6.10
C CYS A 29 4.19 11.91 -5.52
N LEU A 30 4.54 10.69 -5.91
CA LEU A 30 5.72 9.99 -5.37
C LEU A 30 7.02 10.74 -5.61
N MET A 31 7.11 11.58 -6.65
CA MET A 31 8.27 12.45 -6.90
C MET A 31 8.56 13.45 -5.77
N LYS A 32 7.63 13.62 -4.82
CA LYS A 32 7.81 14.47 -3.62
C LYS A 32 8.36 13.71 -2.42
N VAL A 33 8.68 12.42 -2.56
CA VAL A 33 9.28 11.63 -1.48
C VAL A 33 10.79 11.87 -1.48
N ASP A 34 11.33 12.29 -0.34
CA ASP A 34 12.75 12.58 -0.21
C ASP A 34 13.60 11.34 -0.52
N GLY A 35 14.62 11.51 -1.38
CA GLY A 35 15.54 10.45 -1.76
C GLY A 35 15.00 9.42 -2.76
N ILE A 36 13.81 9.64 -3.34
CA ILE A 36 13.24 8.70 -4.31
C ILE A 36 13.82 8.91 -5.71
N GLU A 37 14.26 7.82 -6.32
CA GLU A 37 14.74 7.82 -7.70
C GLU A 37 13.63 7.43 -8.68
N PRO A 38 13.55 8.04 -9.88
CA PRO A 38 12.54 7.69 -10.88
C PRO A 38 12.54 6.20 -11.27
N ASN A 39 13.71 5.56 -11.28
CA ASN A 39 13.84 4.12 -11.56
C ASN A 39 13.20 3.25 -10.47
N PHE A 40 13.23 3.71 -9.22
CA PHE A 40 12.54 3.04 -8.14
C PHE A 40 11.01 3.16 -8.30
N ILE A 41 10.50 4.35 -8.67
CA ILE A 41 9.06 4.54 -8.99
C ILE A 41 8.62 3.61 -10.11
N LYS A 42 9.39 3.50 -11.20
CA LYS A 42 9.11 2.54 -12.27
C LYS A 42 9.04 1.11 -11.74
N SER A 43 9.98 0.72 -10.90
CA SER A 43 10.01 -0.64 -10.32
C SER A 43 8.82 -0.92 -9.41
N LEU A 44 8.37 0.09 -8.66
CA LEU A 44 7.19 0.04 -7.81
C LEU A 44 5.91 -0.17 -8.64
N TYR A 45 5.75 0.57 -9.74
CA TYR A 45 4.60 0.43 -10.64
C TYR A 45 4.60 -0.94 -11.36
N LYS A 46 5.77 -1.43 -11.78
CA LYS A 46 5.91 -2.80 -12.32
C LYS A 46 5.48 -3.87 -11.31
N ALA A 47 5.93 -3.74 -10.06
CA ALA A 47 5.55 -4.67 -8.99
C ALA A 47 4.04 -4.61 -8.68
N SER A 48 3.46 -3.41 -8.70
CA SER A 48 2.03 -3.19 -8.54
C SER A 48 1.20 -3.86 -9.64
N ALA A 49 1.61 -3.70 -10.91
CA ALA A 49 0.95 -4.32 -12.05
C ALA A 49 1.05 -5.86 -12.00
N ALA A 50 2.22 -6.39 -11.63
CA ALA A 50 2.41 -7.82 -11.42
C ALA A 50 1.48 -8.38 -10.33
N LEU A 51 1.38 -7.70 -9.17
CA LEU A 51 0.47 -8.12 -8.09
C LEU A 51 -0.98 -8.12 -8.56
N TYR A 52 -1.40 -7.04 -9.22
CA TYR A 52 -2.75 -6.90 -9.74
C TYR A 52 -3.14 -8.04 -10.68
N GLY A 53 -2.23 -8.44 -11.57
CA GLY A 53 -2.44 -9.56 -12.49
C GLY A 53 -2.62 -10.92 -11.81
N THR A 54 -2.20 -11.07 -10.54
CA THR A 54 -2.46 -12.30 -9.78
C THR A 54 -3.84 -12.32 -9.11
N GLU A 55 -4.56 -11.18 -9.08
CA GLU A 55 -5.91 -11.04 -8.48
C GLU A 55 -6.04 -11.52 -7.02
N PRO A 56 -5.14 -11.13 -6.09
CA PRO A 56 -5.14 -11.62 -4.70
C PRO A 56 -6.42 -11.32 -3.94
N TRP A 57 -7.08 -10.19 -4.25
CA TRP A 57 -8.32 -9.69 -3.66
C TRP A 57 -9.52 -10.65 -3.83
N LYS A 58 -9.52 -11.50 -4.88
CA LYS A 58 -10.60 -12.49 -5.07
C LYS A 58 -10.54 -13.60 -4.03
N ARG A 59 -9.37 -13.86 -3.45
CA ARG A 59 -9.13 -14.93 -2.47
C ARG A 59 -8.91 -14.38 -1.07
N LEU A 60 -8.07 -13.36 -0.97
CA LEU A 60 -7.69 -12.68 0.25
C LEU A 60 -8.63 -11.48 0.43
N CYS A 61 -9.87 -11.76 0.83
CA CYS A 61 -10.91 -10.75 1.03
C CYS A 61 -10.68 -9.91 2.32
N PRO A 62 -11.43 -8.80 2.52
CA PRO A 62 -11.29 -7.88 3.67
C PRO A 62 -11.35 -8.52 5.07
N GLY A 63 -11.90 -9.72 5.23
CA GLY A 63 -11.98 -10.39 6.54
C GLY A 63 -10.65 -10.89 7.09
N HIS A 64 -9.59 -10.98 6.27
CA HIS A 64 -8.34 -11.62 6.68
C HIS A 64 -7.20 -10.62 6.89
N TYR A 65 -6.65 -10.66 8.10
CA TYR A 65 -5.36 -10.06 8.42
C TYR A 65 -4.27 -11.11 8.33
N PHE A 66 -3.12 -10.72 7.80
CA PHE A 66 -1.93 -11.56 7.84
C PHE A 66 -0.71 -10.76 8.24
N GLY A 67 0.13 -11.41 9.05
CA GLY A 67 1.46 -10.92 9.38
C GLY A 67 2.37 -11.05 8.17
N VAL A 68 3.11 -10.00 7.88
CA VAL A 68 4.10 -9.96 6.81
C VAL A 68 5.46 -9.74 7.45
N ARG A 69 6.39 -10.63 7.12
CA ARG A 69 7.81 -10.45 7.40
C ARG A 69 8.56 -10.43 6.07
N VAL A 70 9.14 -9.28 5.73
CA VAL A 70 9.96 -9.13 4.53
C VAL A 70 11.43 -9.01 4.92
N GLY A 71 12.26 -9.97 4.49
CA GLY A 71 13.68 -9.99 4.85
C GLY A 71 13.91 -10.23 6.35
N LYS A 72 15.10 -9.89 6.82
CA LYS A 72 15.51 -9.97 8.22
C LYS A 72 15.25 -8.66 8.93
N ASP A 73 15.10 -8.68 10.26
CA ASP A 73 14.93 -7.45 11.05
C ASP A 73 16.13 -6.50 10.89
N SER A 74 17.34 -7.04 10.66
CA SER A 74 18.55 -6.27 10.38
C SER A 74 18.49 -5.45 9.09
N ASP A 75 17.59 -5.79 8.17
CA ASP A 75 17.45 -5.10 6.89
C ASP A 75 16.66 -3.79 7.04
N TRP A 76 16.07 -3.55 8.21
CA TRP A 76 15.21 -2.41 8.50
C TRP A 76 15.86 -1.47 9.53
N PRO A 77 15.75 -0.14 9.34
CA PRO A 77 16.13 0.81 10.37
C PRO A 77 15.42 0.50 11.69
N GLU A 78 16.13 0.66 12.80
CA GLU A 78 15.61 0.40 14.16
C GLU A 78 15.17 -1.07 14.41
N LYS A 79 15.54 -2.00 13.52
CA LYS A 79 15.15 -3.42 13.56
C LYS A 79 13.63 -3.66 13.51
N LYS A 80 12.85 -2.69 13.01
CA LYS A 80 11.39 -2.78 13.01
C LYS A 80 10.81 -2.48 11.63
N GLN A 81 10.04 -3.43 11.11
CA GLN A 81 9.31 -3.24 9.86
C GLN A 81 8.19 -2.19 10.04
N PRO A 82 8.01 -1.24 9.09
CA PRO A 82 7.09 -0.12 9.29
C PRO A 82 5.62 -0.53 9.46
N PHE A 83 5.14 -1.47 8.63
CA PHE A 83 3.74 -1.90 8.59
C PHE A 83 3.61 -3.43 8.43
N PRO A 84 3.92 -4.22 9.48
CA PRO A 84 4.04 -5.68 9.38
C PRO A 84 2.71 -6.44 9.34
N CYS A 85 1.56 -5.76 9.39
CA CYS A 85 0.25 -6.40 9.30
C CYS A 85 -0.47 -5.88 8.06
N VAL A 86 -1.02 -6.77 7.24
CA VAL A 86 -1.67 -6.41 5.97
C VAL A 86 -3.07 -6.99 5.88
N GLN A 87 -3.94 -6.25 5.21
CA GLN A 87 -5.31 -6.62 4.86
C GLN A 87 -5.53 -6.28 3.39
N PHE A 88 -5.98 -7.24 2.60
CA PHE A 88 -6.43 -6.97 1.24
C PHE A 88 -7.87 -6.46 1.27
N ILE A 89 -8.21 -5.53 0.37
CA ILE A 89 -9.54 -4.94 0.26
C ILE A 89 -10.09 -5.03 -1.17
N GLY A 90 -11.42 -4.91 -1.28
CA GLY A 90 -12.16 -5.12 -2.51
C GLY A 90 -12.46 -6.60 -2.76
N GLY A 91 -13.16 -6.86 -3.87
CA GLY A 91 -13.71 -8.19 -4.21
C GLY A 91 -15.24 -8.27 -4.13
N ASP A 92 -15.89 -7.26 -3.56
CA ASP A 92 -17.34 -7.13 -3.34
C ASP A 92 -17.97 -5.95 -4.10
N GLY A 93 -17.22 -5.28 -4.98
CA GLY A 93 -17.69 -4.15 -5.80
C GLY A 93 -17.14 -2.77 -5.39
N GLY A 94 -16.37 -2.69 -4.29
CA GLY A 94 -15.64 -1.48 -3.89
C GLY A 94 -14.25 -1.33 -4.52
N ASP A 95 -13.48 -0.36 -4.03
CA ASP A 95 -12.09 -0.17 -4.42
C ASP A 95 -11.25 -1.41 -4.12
N VAL A 96 -10.34 -1.73 -5.03
CA VAL A 96 -9.42 -2.86 -4.90
C VAL A 96 -8.06 -2.35 -4.43
N GLY A 97 -7.44 -3.07 -3.50
CA GLY A 97 -6.16 -2.66 -2.93
C GLY A 97 -5.76 -3.43 -1.68
N PHE A 98 -4.83 -2.87 -0.93
CA PHE A 98 -4.44 -3.39 0.38
C PHE A 98 -4.06 -2.27 1.35
N TYR A 99 -4.29 -2.58 2.62
CA TYR A 99 -4.03 -1.76 3.78
C TYR A 99 -2.91 -2.40 4.59
N MET A 100 -1.97 -1.60 5.08
CA MET A 100 -0.90 -2.04 5.96
C MET A 100 -0.93 -1.27 7.28
N PHE A 101 -0.85 -1.99 8.39
CA PHE A 101 -0.98 -1.49 9.76
C PHE A 101 0.34 -1.65 10.51
N ARG A 102 0.63 -0.71 11.41
CA ARG A 102 1.86 -0.73 12.24
C ARG A 102 1.87 -1.86 13.27
N SER A 103 0.70 -2.42 13.58
CA SER A 103 0.53 -3.58 14.47
C SER A 103 -0.80 -4.29 14.23
N GLU A 104 -0.91 -5.53 14.69
CA GLU A 104 -2.19 -6.26 14.73
C GLU A 104 -3.24 -5.55 15.59
N ASN A 105 -2.80 -4.90 16.68
CA ASN A 105 -3.70 -4.11 17.53
C ASN A 105 -4.29 -2.91 16.79
N ASP A 106 -3.50 -2.24 15.94
CA ASP A 106 -3.99 -1.13 15.12
C ASP A 106 -4.99 -1.63 14.07
N ALA A 107 -4.71 -2.78 13.46
CA ALA A 107 -5.62 -3.44 12.54
C ALA A 107 -6.98 -3.76 13.19
N LYS A 108 -6.97 -4.45 14.35
CA LYS A 108 -8.18 -4.78 15.12
C LYS A 108 -8.99 -3.57 15.55
N LYS A 109 -8.33 -2.48 15.93
CA LYS A 109 -9.02 -1.23 16.31
C LYS A 109 -9.76 -0.63 15.12
N MET A 110 -9.19 -0.72 13.92
CA MET A 110 -9.76 -0.12 12.70
C MET A 110 -10.92 -0.93 12.10
N THR A 111 -11.08 -2.21 12.48
CA THR A 111 -12.19 -3.11 12.06
C THR A 111 -13.14 -3.51 13.18
N GLY A 112 -13.48 -2.59 14.08
CA GLY A 112 -14.54 -2.89 15.05
C GLY A 112 -15.91 -3.18 14.39
N PRO A 113 -16.96 -3.43 15.19
CA PRO A 113 -18.23 -4.03 14.74
C PRO A 113 -19.06 -3.23 13.72
N ARG A 114 -18.58 -2.08 13.26
CA ARG A 114 -19.09 -1.31 12.12
C ARG A 114 -17.88 -1.00 11.23
N GLU A 115 -17.99 -1.28 9.94
CA GLU A 115 -16.91 -1.38 8.93
C GLU A 115 -16.01 -0.14 8.72
N THR A 116 -16.10 0.89 9.55
CA THR A 116 -15.28 2.11 9.46
C THR A 116 -15.11 2.76 10.84
N ILE A 117 -14.45 2.07 11.79
CA ILE A 117 -14.04 2.77 13.01
C ILE A 117 -12.85 3.67 12.66
N LEU A 118 -13.14 4.96 12.59
CA LEU A 118 -12.17 6.05 12.55
C LEU A 118 -11.37 6.09 13.85
N VAL A 119 -10.35 5.24 13.97
CA VAL A 119 -9.47 5.20 15.15
C VAL A 119 -8.56 6.44 15.14
N PRO A 120 -8.68 7.34 16.13
CA PRO A 120 -7.84 8.52 16.17
C PRO A 120 -6.36 8.16 16.29
N ASN A 121 -5.50 8.90 15.58
CA ASN A 121 -4.04 8.86 15.66
C ASN A 121 -3.35 7.59 15.18
N VAL A 122 -4.06 6.63 14.59
CA VAL A 122 -3.46 5.47 13.94
C VAL A 122 -3.12 5.80 12.49
N GLU A 123 -1.89 5.53 12.08
CA GLU A 123 -1.49 5.61 10.67
C GLU A 123 -1.75 4.28 9.96
N LEU A 124 -2.28 4.39 8.76
CA LEU A 124 -2.58 3.32 7.83
C LEU A 124 -1.85 3.61 6.51
N LEU A 125 -0.99 2.71 6.05
CA LEU A 125 -0.45 2.78 4.70
C LEU A 125 -1.42 2.10 3.76
N ARG A 126 -1.84 2.82 2.71
CA ARG A 126 -2.84 2.35 1.77
C ARG A 126 -2.27 2.29 0.36
N VAL A 127 -2.56 1.19 -0.33
CA VAL A 127 -2.31 1.01 -1.76
C VAL A 127 -3.63 0.67 -2.42
N THR A 128 -4.13 1.55 -3.29
CA THR A 128 -5.38 1.37 -4.04
C THR A 128 -5.14 1.50 -5.54
N TYR A 129 -6.00 0.88 -6.35
CA TYR A 129 -5.86 0.87 -7.81
C TYR A 129 -6.91 1.75 -8.47
N GLU A 130 -6.54 3.00 -8.69
CA GLU A 130 -7.44 4.03 -9.21
C GLU A 130 -7.33 4.18 -10.73
N VAL A 131 -8.44 4.52 -11.38
CA VAL A 131 -8.52 4.74 -12.83
C VAL A 131 -7.83 6.06 -13.19
N GLU A 132 -7.04 6.08 -14.27
CA GLU A 132 -6.28 7.28 -14.67
C GLU A 132 -7.16 8.54 -14.78
N SER A 133 -8.39 8.42 -15.26
CA SER A 133 -9.32 9.54 -15.43
C SER A 133 -9.74 10.22 -14.12
N LEU A 134 -9.71 9.50 -13.00
CA LEU A 134 -10.04 10.00 -11.66
C LEU A 134 -8.82 10.58 -10.95
N MET A 135 -7.61 10.28 -11.44
CA MET A 135 -6.38 10.71 -10.80
C MET A 135 -6.13 12.22 -10.90
N PHE A 136 -5.55 12.75 -9.82
CA PHE A 136 -5.07 14.12 -9.77
C PHE A 136 -4.09 14.43 -10.93
N PRO A 137 -4.11 15.66 -11.48
CA PRO A 137 -3.26 16.04 -12.62
C PRO A 137 -1.77 15.78 -12.40
N SER A 138 -1.25 15.97 -11.19
CA SER A 138 0.16 15.70 -10.85
C SER A 138 0.53 14.22 -11.01
N ASN A 139 -0.36 13.31 -10.62
CA ASN A 139 -0.14 11.87 -10.73
C ASN A 139 -0.19 11.43 -12.19
N ARG A 140 -1.18 11.92 -12.95
CA ARG A 140 -1.25 11.69 -14.40
C ARG A 140 0.01 12.17 -15.12
N LYS A 141 0.52 13.36 -14.75
CA LYS A 141 1.76 13.90 -15.30
C LYS A 141 2.96 13.01 -14.98
N MET A 142 3.12 12.59 -13.72
CA MET A 142 4.16 11.65 -13.31
C MET A 142 4.10 10.33 -14.09
N ILE A 143 2.90 9.74 -14.22
CA ILE A 143 2.66 8.51 -14.99
C ILE A 143 3.13 8.66 -16.43
N LYS A 144 2.72 9.74 -17.10
CA LYS A 144 3.09 10.01 -18.50
C LYS A 144 4.58 10.28 -18.66
N THR A 145 5.14 11.14 -17.82
CA THR A 145 6.56 11.53 -17.88
C THR A 145 7.50 10.35 -17.65
N LEU A 146 7.15 9.44 -16.73
CA LEU A 146 7.98 8.28 -16.42
C LEU A 146 7.60 7.03 -17.23
N SER A 147 6.55 7.09 -18.05
CA SER A 147 6.00 5.94 -18.78
C SER A 147 5.74 4.76 -17.84
N LEU A 148 4.99 5.03 -16.77
CA LEU A 148 4.70 4.04 -15.73
C LEU A 148 3.74 2.97 -16.23
N GLU A 149 3.94 1.74 -15.76
CA GLU A 149 3.12 0.59 -16.15
C GLU A 149 1.74 0.65 -15.50
N ALA A 150 0.70 0.39 -16.31
CA ALA A 150 -0.67 0.29 -15.84
C ALA A 150 -0.92 -1.08 -15.21
N SER A 151 -1.73 -1.10 -14.15
CA SER A 151 -2.30 -2.30 -13.56
C SER A 151 -3.63 -2.59 -14.27
N GLY A 152 -3.69 -3.67 -15.07
CA GLY A 152 -4.84 -3.92 -15.94
C GLY A 152 -4.86 -2.97 -17.15
N THR A 153 -6.02 -2.41 -17.48
CA THR A 153 -6.19 -1.58 -18.68
C THR A 153 -5.75 -0.13 -18.46
N ASP A 154 -6.21 0.50 -17.38
CA ASP A 154 -6.09 1.94 -17.15
C ASP A 154 -5.98 2.33 -15.67
N ARG A 155 -5.61 1.38 -14.81
CA ARG A 155 -5.48 1.62 -13.36
C ARG A 155 -4.03 1.79 -12.95
N PHE A 156 -3.80 2.59 -11.93
CA PHE A 156 -2.47 2.82 -11.38
C PHE A 156 -2.52 2.82 -9.84
N PRO A 157 -1.44 2.39 -9.17
CA PRO A 157 -1.38 2.41 -7.72
C PRO A 157 -1.38 3.85 -7.20
N VAL A 158 -2.22 4.10 -6.20
CA VAL A 158 -2.17 5.29 -5.34
C VAL A 158 -1.69 4.83 -3.98
N ILE A 159 -0.55 5.39 -3.54
CA ILE A 159 0.17 4.95 -2.34
C ILE A 159 0.28 6.13 -1.38
N ASP A 160 -0.50 6.08 -0.31
CA ASP A 160 -0.54 7.14 0.69
C ASP A 160 -0.50 6.57 2.11
N VAL A 161 -0.16 7.44 3.07
CA VAL A 161 -0.38 7.15 4.48
C VAL A 161 -1.50 8.04 4.97
N THR A 162 -2.54 7.41 5.50
CA THR A 162 -3.72 8.08 6.05
C THR A 162 -3.75 7.94 7.57
N ARG A 163 -4.25 8.98 8.24
CA ARG A 163 -4.48 9.01 9.68
C ARG A 163 -5.82 9.67 9.96
N CYS A 164 -6.65 9.04 10.78
CA CYS A 164 -7.82 9.72 11.32
C CYS A 164 -7.40 10.64 12.48
N MET A 165 -7.84 11.89 12.43
CA MET A 165 -7.63 12.83 13.52
C MET A 165 -8.75 12.68 14.57
N PRO A 166 -8.54 13.13 15.83
CA PRO A 166 -9.56 13.06 16.88
C PRO A 166 -10.89 13.74 16.50
N GLY A 167 -10.86 14.72 15.59
CA GLY A 167 -12.05 15.40 15.07
C GLY A 167 -12.77 14.68 13.91
N GLY A 168 -12.42 13.42 13.61
CA GLY A 168 -13.10 12.61 12.60
C GLY A 168 -12.70 12.88 11.14
N TYR A 169 -11.84 13.86 10.88
CA TYR A 169 -11.31 14.10 9.53
C TYR A 169 -10.06 13.26 9.25
N LEU A 170 -9.90 12.87 7.99
CA LEU A 170 -8.74 12.14 7.50
C LEU A 170 -7.60 13.09 7.10
N ARG A 171 -6.38 12.75 7.49
CA ARG A 171 -5.16 13.40 7.05
C ARG A 171 -4.36 12.44 6.20
N PHE A 172 -3.91 12.90 5.04
CA PHE A 172 -3.07 12.14 4.10
C PHE A 172 -1.67 12.73 4.06
N ARG A 173 -0.66 11.86 3.94
CA ARG A 173 0.73 12.24 3.65
C ARG A 173 1.34 11.31 2.62
N ASN A 174 2.42 11.76 1.98
CA ASN A 174 3.28 10.87 1.22
C ASN A 174 3.93 9.83 2.16
N PRO A 175 4.12 8.59 1.70
CA PRO A 175 4.95 7.62 2.42
C PRO A 175 6.41 8.09 2.44
N THR A 176 7.17 7.62 3.44
CA THR A 176 8.63 7.78 3.44
C THR A 176 9.27 6.82 2.43
N PHE A 177 10.53 7.06 2.08
CA PHE A 177 11.26 6.15 1.19
C PHE A 177 11.35 4.72 1.75
N GLU A 178 11.59 4.58 3.06
CA GLU A 178 11.61 3.28 3.74
C GLU A 178 10.24 2.58 3.71
N GLU A 179 9.14 3.32 3.91
CA GLU A 179 7.78 2.78 3.77
C GLU A 179 7.53 2.28 2.33
N LEU A 180 8.00 3.00 1.32
CA LEU A 180 7.90 2.57 -0.07
C LEU A 180 8.77 1.34 -0.40
N ARG A 181 9.98 1.23 0.17
CA ARG A 181 10.83 0.03 0.03
C ARG A 181 10.13 -1.19 0.59
N PHE A 182 9.48 -1.05 1.74
CA PHE A 182 8.67 -2.10 2.33
C PHE A 182 7.49 -2.52 1.43
N VAL A 183 6.72 -1.55 0.92
CA VAL A 183 5.60 -1.79 -0.01
C VAL A 183 6.06 -2.51 -1.28
N TYR A 184 7.15 -2.05 -1.89
CA TYR A 184 7.74 -2.69 -3.07
C TYR A 184 8.07 -4.16 -2.81
N ALA A 185 8.78 -4.43 -1.72
CA ALA A 185 9.24 -5.76 -1.38
C ALA A 185 8.06 -6.69 -1.02
N PHE A 186 7.04 -6.18 -0.33
CA PHE A 186 5.79 -6.89 -0.10
C PHE A 186 5.11 -7.27 -1.42
N MET A 187 4.85 -6.30 -2.31
CA MET A 187 4.16 -6.56 -3.59
C MET A 187 4.90 -7.61 -4.42
N LYS A 188 6.23 -7.55 -4.47
CA LYS A 188 7.06 -8.58 -5.12
C LYS A 188 6.85 -9.96 -4.50
N ALA A 189 6.95 -10.06 -3.18
CA ALA A 189 6.80 -11.33 -2.47
C ALA A 189 5.42 -11.95 -2.69
N ILE A 190 4.35 -11.17 -2.48
CA ILE A 190 2.99 -11.71 -2.59
C ILE A 190 2.61 -12.06 -4.04
N SER A 191 3.12 -11.33 -5.04
CA SER A 191 2.92 -11.68 -6.45
C SER A 191 3.52 -13.05 -6.81
N MET A 192 4.57 -13.47 -6.11
CA MET A 192 5.21 -14.77 -6.31
C MET A 192 4.51 -15.87 -5.51
N VAL A 193 4.09 -15.57 -4.28
CA VAL A 193 3.49 -16.55 -3.36
C VAL A 193 2.03 -16.84 -3.71
N HIS A 194 1.23 -15.82 -4.05
CA HIS A 194 -0.20 -15.97 -4.27
C HIS A 194 -0.56 -17.02 -5.34
N PRO A 195 0.08 -17.07 -6.52
CA PRO A 195 -0.17 -18.11 -7.51
C PRO A 195 0.11 -19.54 -7.00
N LEU A 196 1.12 -19.72 -6.15
CA LEU A 196 1.44 -21.02 -5.56
C LEU A 196 0.35 -21.48 -4.59
N LEU A 197 -0.19 -20.55 -3.80
CA LEU A 197 -1.35 -20.83 -2.92
C LEU A 197 -2.59 -21.24 -3.72
N GLN A 198 -2.71 -20.84 -4.99
CA GLN A 198 -3.81 -21.28 -5.87
C GLN A 198 -3.59 -22.70 -6.42
N GLN A 199 -2.33 -23.12 -6.63
CA GLN A 199 -2.02 -24.44 -7.16
C GLN A 199 -2.26 -25.54 -6.12
N VAL A 200 -1.88 -25.30 -4.86
CA VAL A 200 -2.11 -26.24 -3.74
C VAL A 200 -3.59 -26.62 -3.61
N ASP A 201 -4.51 -25.69 -3.85
CA ASP A 201 -5.95 -25.93 -3.78
C ASP A 201 -6.48 -26.77 -4.95
N LYS A 202 -5.83 -26.71 -6.12
CA LYS A 202 -6.27 -27.39 -7.35
C LYS A 202 -5.80 -28.84 -7.43
N GLU A 203 -4.67 -29.17 -6.82
CA GLU A 203 -4.05 -30.51 -6.90
C GLU A 203 -4.57 -31.50 -5.84
N GLY A 204 -5.64 -31.16 -5.11
CA GLY A 204 -6.28 -32.09 -4.16
C GLY A 204 -5.40 -32.42 -2.94
N GLY A 205 -4.42 -31.57 -2.62
CA GLY A 205 -3.74 -31.59 -1.33
C GLY A 205 -4.73 -31.39 -0.17
N PRO A 206 -4.34 -31.71 1.09
CA PRO A 206 -5.26 -31.68 2.23
C PRO A 206 -5.99 -30.34 2.25
N LYS A 207 -7.33 -30.41 2.28
CA LYS A 207 -8.25 -29.28 2.17
C LYS A 207 -7.92 -28.18 3.18
N PHE A 208 -7.03 -27.26 2.83
CA PHE A 208 -6.96 -25.93 3.45
C PHE A 208 -8.06 -25.00 2.90
N SER A 209 -8.92 -25.51 2.00
CA SER A 209 -10.15 -24.89 1.49
C SER A 209 -11.32 -24.98 2.48
N ALA A 210 -11.09 -24.54 3.71
CA ALA A 210 -12.08 -23.70 4.36
C ALA A 210 -11.63 -22.25 4.13
N MET A 211 -12.44 -21.25 4.46
CA MET A 211 -11.85 -19.98 4.89
C MET A 211 -10.60 -20.30 5.73
N THR A 212 -9.44 -19.76 5.40
CA THR A 212 -8.29 -19.82 6.30
C THR A 212 -8.66 -19.02 7.54
N TYR A 213 -9.40 -19.66 8.44
CA TYR A 213 -9.46 -19.32 9.85
C TYR A 213 -8.02 -19.56 10.32
N PHE A 214 -7.24 -18.50 10.32
CA PHE A 214 -5.95 -18.52 10.98
C PHE A 214 -6.25 -18.74 12.46
N GLU A 215 -6.05 -19.96 12.95
CA GLU A 215 -5.93 -20.16 14.39
C GLU A 215 -4.72 -19.35 14.87
N PRO A 216 -4.84 -18.61 16.00
CA PRO A 216 -3.74 -17.85 16.55
C PRO A 216 -2.64 -18.83 16.94
N PHE A 217 -1.59 -18.90 16.13
CA PHE A 217 -0.45 -19.76 16.40
C PHE A 217 0.33 -19.17 17.57
N ILE A 218 0.18 -19.77 18.75
CA ILE A 218 1.08 -19.57 19.90
C ILE A 218 2.12 -20.70 19.81
N GLU A 219 3.31 -20.37 19.31
CA GLU A 219 4.48 -21.24 19.49
C GLU A 219 5.18 -20.82 20.79
N THR A 220 4.91 -21.57 21.87
CA THR A 220 5.78 -21.56 23.04
C THR A 220 7.00 -22.41 22.73
N VAL A 221 8.17 -21.80 22.67
CA VAL A 221 9.45 -22.51 22.56
C VAL A 221 9.85 -22.93 23.98
N ASP A 222 9.87 -24.23 24.26
CA ASP A 222 10.45 -24.76 25.49
C ASP A 222 11.97 -24.54 25.47
N VAL A 223 12.46 -23.91 26.53
CA VAL A 223 13.89 -23.69 26.79
C VAL A 223 14.42 -24.92 27.53
N GLN A 224 15.40 -25.60 26.95
CA GLN A 224 16.37 -26.41 27.70
C GLN A 224 17.78 -25.94 27.37
#